data_AF-A0A2J1DVX5-F1
#
_entry.id   AF-A0A2J1DVX5-F1
#
_cell.length_a   1.000
_cell.length_b   1.000
_cell.length_c   1.000
_cell.angle_alpha   90.00
_cell.angle_beta   90.00
_cell.angle_gamma   90.00
#
_symmetry.space_group_name_H-M   'P 1'
#
loop_
_entity.id
_entity.type
_entity.pdbx_description
1 polymer ?
#
loop_
_entity_poly.entity_id
_entity_poly.type
_entity_poly.pdbx_seq_one_letter_code
_entity_poly.pdbx_strand_id
1 'polypeptide(L)'
;AMNAIINSLKANGVLDKDIKTSSYYIYPVTEWTDNRSTIVGYRVSNQAEVKIRQIAQTGSILDAAVRAGGDDSRVNGLYFSIDDPAAAYEQARALAIQDAKAKAEQMASVAGVGLGKLIYISETSNYIPRWDYAKDAGMASSVPEVTPISSGETTVTVSVQAVYSIK
;
A
#
# COMPACT_ATOMS: atom_id res chain seq x y z
N ALA A 1 -3.88 -19.55 16.60
CA ALA A 1 -3.04 -18.45 16.08
C ALA A 1 -3.80 -17.12 15.89
N MET A 2 -4.74 -16.99 14.94
CA MET A 2 -5.28 -15.67 14.53
C MET A 2 -5.86 -14.81 15.67
N ASN A 3 -6.66 -15.37 16.58
CA ASN A 3 -7.19 -14.60 17.70
C ASN A 3 -6.10 -14.04 18.62
N ALA A 4 -5.00 -14.78 18.83
CA ALA A 4 -3.87 -14.30 19.62
C ALA A 4 -3.15 -13.13 18.92
N ILE A 5 -2.99 -13.20 17.59
CA ILE A 5 -2.45 -12.11 16.77
C ILE A 5 -3.34 -10.87 16.90
N ILE A 6 -4.65 -11.01 16.69
CA ILE A 6 -5.61 -9.90 16.78
C ILE A 6 -5.58 -9.27 18.18
N ASN A 7 -5.58 -10.08 19.24
CA ASN A 7 -5.52 -9.57 20.61
C ASN A 7 -4.19 -8.83 20.89
N SER A 8 -3.07 -9.34 20.37
CA SER A 8 -1.77 -8.67 20.47
C SER A 8 -1.77 -7.32 19.75
N LEU A 9 -2.31 -7.25 18.52
CA LEU A 9 -2.44 -6.01 17.75
C LEU A 9 -3.27 -4.97 18.52
N LYS A 10 -4.43 -5.38 19.06
CA LYS A 10 -5.30 -4.50 19.87
C LYS A 10 -4.62 -4.01 21.14
N ALA A 11 -3.90 -4.89 21.84
CA ALA A 11 -3.15 -4.52 23.05
C ALA A 11 -2.04 -3.50 22.77
N ASN A 12 -1.52 -3.48 21.53
CA ASN A 12 -0.54 -2.48 21.08
C ASN A 12 -1.20 -1.27 20.36
N GLY A 13 -2.50 -1.05 20.53
CA GLY A 13 -3.18 0.16 20.08
C GLY A 13 -3.69 0.15 18.64
N VAL A 14 -3.65 -0.99 17.94
CA VAL A 14 -4.32 -1.13 16.64
C VAL A 14 -5.84 -1.19 16.86
N LEU A 15 -6.58 -0.33 16.18
CA LEU A 15 -8.03 -0.25 16.33
C LEU A 15 -8.72 -1.42 15.61
N ASP A 16 -9.87 -1.83 16.12
CA ASP A 16 -10.69 -2.89 15.50
C ASP A 16 -11.03 -2.59 14.03
N LYS A 17 -11.31 -1.32 13.71
CA LYS A 17 -11.60 -0.87 12.34
C LYS A 17 -10.40 -0.97 11.40
N ASP A 18 -9.19 -1.07 11.95
CA ASP A 18 -7.93 -1.14 11.23
C ASP A 18 -7.44 -2.59 11.07
N ILE A 19 -8.22 -3.59 11.50
CA ILE A 19 -7.96 -5.02 11.32
C ILE A 19 -9.09 -5.61 10.48
N LYS A 20 -8.76 -6.13 9.30
CA LYS A 20 -9.73 -6.69 8.36
C LYS A 20 -9.27 -8.04 7.85
N THR A 21 -10.07 -9.09 8.00
CA THR A 21 -9.82 -10.35 7.28
C THR A 21 -9.98 -10.10 5.78
N SER A 22 -8.89 -10.30 5.03
CA SER A 22 -8.86 -10.12 3.58
C SER A 22 -9.14 -11.41 2.84
N SER A 23 -8.80 -12.56 3.42
CA SER A 23 -9.12 -13.87 2.85
C SER A 23 -9.19 -14.97 3.91
N TYR A 24 -9.99 -16.00 3.64
CA TYR A 24 -10.12 -17.18 4.49
C TYR A 24 -10.35 -18.41 3.61
N TYR A 25 -9.45 -19.39 3.71
CA TYR A 25 -9.48 -20.60 2.90
C TYR A 25 -9.31 -21.83 3.77
N ILE A 26 -10.03 -22.90 3.43
CA ILE A 26 -9.88 -24.21 4.05
C ILE A 26 -9.54 -25.19 2.94
N TYR A 27 -8.42 -25.90 3.09
CA TYR A 27 -7.96 -26.90 2.14
C TYR A 27 -7.96 -28.28 2.80
N PRO A 28 -8.52 -29.32 2.17
CA PRO A 28 -8.30 -30.68 2.62
C PRO A 28 -6.82 -31.04 2.48
N VAL A 29 -6.28 -31.71 3.48
CA VAL A 29 -4.95 -32.33 3.44
C VAL A 29 -5.19 -33.81 3.18
N THR A 30 -4.67 -34.31 2.06
CA THR A 30 -4.82 -35.71 1.66
C THR A 30 -3.51 -36.45 1.75
N GLU A 31 -3.56 -37.68 2.25
CA GLU A 31 -2.47 -38.64 2.15
C GLU A 31 -2.77 -39.63 1.02
N TRP A 32 -1.72 -40.02 0.29
CA TRP A 32 -1.80 -41.00 -0.78
C TRP A 32 -1.16 -42.30 -0.33
N THR A 33 -1.96 -43.36 -0.28
CA THR A 33 -1.51 -44.73 0.07
C THR A 33 -2.22 -45.72 -0.84
N ASP A 34 -1.50 -46.71 -1.37
CA ASP A 34 -2.05 -47.79 -2.22
C ASP A 34 -2.99 -47.31 -3.33
N ASN A 35 -2.57 -46.27 -4.06
CA ASN A 35 -3.33 -45.67 -5.17
C ASN A 35 -4.70 -45.07 -4.75
N ARG A 36 -4.90 -44.78 -3.46
CA ARG A 36 -6.08 -44.10 -2.91
C ARG A 36 -5.67 -42.80 -2.22
N SER A 37 -6.46 -41.76 -2.45
CA SER A 37 -6.34 -40.47 -1.75
C SER A 37 -7.33 -40.42 -0.60
N THR A 38 -6.82 -40.27 0.63
CA THR A 38 -7.66 -40.16 1.83
C THR A 38 -7.40 -38.81 2.49
N ILE A 39 -8.47 -38.09 2.83
CA ILE A 39 -8.35 -36.85 3.59
C ILE A 39 -7.92 -37.18 5.02
N VAL A 40 -6.77 -36.66 5.45
CA VAL A 40 -6.19 -36.85 6.78
C VAL A 40 -6.34 -35.61 7.67
N GLY A 41 -6.81 -34.49 7.11
CA GLY A 41 -7.09 -33.29 7.88
C GLY A 41 -7.47 -32.10 7.00
N TYR A 42 -7.48 -30.92 7.60
CA TYR A 42 -7.72 -29.66 6.92
C TYR A 42 -6.68 -28.62 7.34
N ARG A 43 -6.20 -27.85 6.36
CA ARG A 43 -5.35 -26.69 6.59
C ARG A 43 -6.16 -25.44 6.35
N VAL A 44 -6.17 -24.55 7.34
CA VAL A 44 -6.82 -23.24 7.25
C VAL A 44 -5.78 -22.18 6.95
N SER A 45 -6.07 -21.31 5.99
CA SER A 45 -5.37 -20.05 5.77
C SER A 45 -6.30 -18.90 6.11
N ASN A 46 -5.90 -18.03 7.03
CA ASN A 46 -6.65 -16.83 7.41
C ASN A 46 -5.71 -15.64 7.27
N GLN A 47 -6.03 -14.74 6.33
CA GLN A 47 -5.24 -13.56 6.06
C GLN A 47 -5.98 -12.33 6.55
N ALA A 48 -5.26 -11.47 7.27
CA ALA A 48 -5.74 -10.17 7.68
C ALA A 48 -4.88 -9.06 7.07
N GLU A 49 -5.54 -7.97 6.70
CA GLU A 49 -4.94 -6.67 6.42
C GLU A 49 -5.01 -5.83 7.71
N VAL A 50 -3.89 -5.21 8.06
CA VAL A 50 -3.74 -4.45 9.30
C VAL A 50 -3.18 -3.08 8.99
N LYS A 51 -3.87 -2.02 9.40
CA LYS A 51 -3.42 -0.64 9.26
C LYS A 51 -2.78 -0.16 10.57
N ILE A 52 -1.48 0.13 10.53
CA ILE A 52 -0.73 0.72 11.65
C ILE A 52 -0.49 2.19 11.35
N ARG A 53 -0.98 3.06 12.24
CA ARG A 53 -0.94 4.53 12.05
C ARG A 53 0.34 5.14 12.60
N GLN A 54 0.84 4.58 13.70
CA GLN A 54 2.07 5.02 14.35
C GLN A 54 3.26 4.32 13.70
N ILE A 55 3.79 4.91 12.63
CA ILE A 55 4.91 4.32 11.85
C ILE A 55 6.10 3.96 12.73
N ALA A 56 6.42 4.79 13.73
CA ALA A 56 7.53 4.57 14.66
C ALA A 56 7.35 3.31 15.54
N GLN A 57 6.12 2.83 15.70
CA GLN A 57 5.80 1.64 16.50
C GLN A 57 5.59 0.39 15.64
N THR A 58 5.68 0.50 14.30
CA THR A 58 5.39 -0.62 13.39
C THR A 58 6.27 -1.83 13.68
N GLY A 59 7.56 -1.65 13.95
CA GLY A 59 8.48 -2.74 14.26
C GLY A 59 8.07 -3.52 15.52
N SER A 60 7.82 -2.81 16.62
CA SER A 60 7.43 -3.44 17.88
C SER A 60 6.05 -4.10 17.81
N ILE A 61 5.08 -3.48 17.11
CA ILE A 61 3.75 -4.06 16.86
C ILE A 61 3.87 -5.35 16.04
N LEU A 62 4.71 -5.34 15.00
CA LEU A 62 4.96 -6.50 14.15
C LEU A 62 5.57 -7.65 14.94
N ASP A 63 6.61 -7.37 15.73
CA ASP A 63 7.29 -8.37 16.56
C ASP A 63 6.34 -8.99 17.60
N ALA A 64 5.49 -8.17 18.24
CA ALA A 64 4.49 -8.64 19.18
C ALA A 64 3.41 -9.50 18.50
N ALA A 65 3.00 -9.16 17.28
CA ALA A 65 2.02 -9.92 16.51
C ALA A 65 2.59 -11.28 16.05
N VAL A 66 3.81 -11.29 15.52
CA VAL A 66 4.51 -12.52 15.11
C VAL A 66 4.75 -13.43 16.31
N ARG A 67 5.22 -12.88 17.44
CA ARG A 67 5.42 -13.65 18.68
C ARG A 67 4.12 -14.27 19.20
N ALA A 68 3.00 -13.53 19.13
CA ALA A 68 1.69 -14.05 19.54
C ALA A 68 1.14 -15.14 18.59
N GLY A 69 1.48 -15.05 17.31
CA GLY A 69 1.09 -16.04 16.31
C GLY A 69 2.00 -17.27 16.25
N GLY A 70 3.24 -17.17 16.72
CA GLY A 70 4.22 -18.25 16.72
C GLY A 70 4.52 -18.76 15.31
N ASP A 71 4.78 -20.07 15.20
CA ASP A 71 5.17 -20.74 13.95
C ASP A 71 4.06 -20.74 12.88
N ASP A 72 2.82 -20.43 13.26
CA ASP A 72 1.66 -20.31 12.36
C ASP A 72 1.56 -18.93 11.69
N SER A 73 2.37 -17.96 12.10
CA SER A 73 2.29 -16.58 11.60
C SER A 73 3.17 -16.35 10.38
N ARG A 74 2.63 -15.63 9.39
CA ARG A 74 3.38 -15.19 8.21
C ARG A 74 3.06 -13.72 7.94
N VAL A 75 4.08 -12.93 7.66
CA VAL A 75 3.95 -11.53 7.23
C VAL A 75 4.14 -11.53 5.71
N ASN A 76 3.06 -11.30 4.98
CA ASN A 76 3.08 -11.38 3.51
C ASN A 76 3.64 -10.12 2.85
N GLY A 77 3.70 -9.01 3.57
CA GLY A 77 4.22 -7.74 3.07
C GLY A 77 3.93 -6.60 4.03
N LEU A 78 4.69 -5.52 3.87
CA LEU A 78 4.51 -4.26 4.56
C LEU A 78 4.59 -3.15 3.51
N TYR A 79 3.58 -2.30 3.48
CA TYR A 79 3.49 -1.18 2.55
C TYR A 79 3.11 0.10 3.31
N PHE A 80 3.69 1.21 2.88
CA PHE A 80 3.36 2.52 3.40
C PHE A 80 2.28 3.17 2.54
N SER A 81 1.41 3.94 3.20
CA SER A 81 0.36 4.70 2.53
C SER A 81 0.07 5.97 3.32
N ILE A 82 -0.57 6.92 2.65
CA ILE A 82 -1.09 8.14 3.28
C ILE A 82 -2.54 7.83 3.70
N ASP A 83 -2.84 8.04 4.98
CA ASP A 83 -4.15 7.68 5.53
C ASP A 83 -5.29 8.54 4.97
N ASP A 84 -5.06 9.85 4.90
CA ASP A 84 -5.93 10.81 4.22
C ASP A 84 -5.11 11.60 3.18
N PRO A 85 -5.10 11.15 1.91
CA PRO A 85 -4.35 11.82 0.86
C PRO A 85 -5.11 13.00 0.24
N ALA A 86 -6.33 13.34 0.69
CA ALA A 86 -7.18 14.31 0.01
C ALA A 86 -6.52 15.68 -0.17
N ALA A 87 -5.90 16.21 0.90
CA ALA A 87 -5.18 17.48 0.85
C ALA A 87 -3.96 17.44 -0.09
N ALA A 88 -3.21 16.33 -0.08
CA ALA A 88 -2.08 16.14 -0.99
C ALA A 88 -2.54 16.06 -2.45
N TYR A 89 -3.70 15.46 -2.72
CA TYR A 89 -4.31 15.46 -4.04
C TYR A 89 -4.78 16.84 -4.51
N GLU A 90 -5.40 17.62 -3.62
CA GLU A 90 -5.82 18.98 -3.94
C GLU A 90 -4.61 19.84 -4.34
N GLN A 91 -3.53 19.74 -3.56
CA GLN A 91 -2.28 20.43 -3.86
C GLN A 91 -1.65 19.93 -5.18
N ALA A 92 -1.57 18.62 -5.37
CA ALA A 92 -1.01 18.04 -6.60
C ALA A 92 -1.82 18.43 -7.84
N ARG A 93 -3.15 18.51 -7.74
CA ARG A 93 -4.03 18.97 -8.82
C ARG A 93 -3.78 20.43 -9.17
N ALA A 94 -3.67 21.30 -8.17
CA ALA A 94 -3.35 22.71 -8.40
C ALA A 94 -2.00 22.87 -9.12
N LEU A 95 -0.97 22.12 -8.69
CA LEU A 95 0.35 22.11 -9.32
C LEU A 95 0.30 21.57 -10.75
N ALA A 96 -0.43 20.48 -11.01
CA ALA A 96 -0.57 19.90 -12.34
C ALA A 96 -1.25 20.86 -13.33
N ILE A 97 -2.27 21.61 -12.88
CA ILE A 97 -2.95 22.61 -13.70
C ILE A 97 -2.01 23.79 -14.01
N GLN A 98 -1.24 24.26 -13.02
CA GLN A 98 -0.25 25.32 -13.22
C GLN A 98 0.84 24.90 -14.20
N ASP A 99 1.36 23.68 -14.06
CA ASP A 99 2.35 23.10 -14.97
C ASP A 99 1.81 22.96 -16.40
N ALA A 100 0.58 22.44 -16.56
CA ALA A 100 -0.06 22.32 -17.86
C ALA A 100 -0.25 23.69 -18.55
N LYS A 101 -0.62 24.72 -17.78
CA LYS A 101 -0.73 26.09 -18.30
C LYS A 101 0.63 26.65 -18.73
N ALA A 102 1.66 26.53 -17.88
CA ALA A 102 3.01 27.02 -18.18
C ALA A 102 3.59 26.36 -19.44
N LYS A 103 3.39 25.04 -19.61
CA LYS A 103 3.77 24.31 -20.82
C LYS A 103 3.01 24.80 -22.06
N ALA A 104 1.71 25.05 -21.94
CA ALA A 104 0.90 25.57 -23.05
C ALA A 104 1.35 26.99 -23.46
N GLU A 105 1.70 27.86 -22.50
CA GLU A 105 2.25 29.20 -22.77
C GLU A 105 3.59 29.12 -23.52
N GLN A 106 4.50 28.25 -23.09
CA GLN A 106 5.76 28.00 -23.80
C GLN A 106 5.53 27.53 -25.23
N MET A 107 4.65 26.54 -25.43
CA MET A 107 4.35 26.00 -26.76
C MET A 107 3.74 27.06 -27.69
N ALA A 108 2.78 27.85 -27.19
CA ALA A 108 2.18 28.94 -27.95
C ALA A 108 3.22 29.99 -28.36
N SER A 109 4.10 30.39 -27.44
CA SER A 109 5.18 31.34 -27.70
C SER A 109 6.15 30.86 -28.79
N VAL A 110 6.53 29.58 -28.77
CA VAL A 110 7.41 28.99 -29.80
C VAL A 110 6.70 28.88 -31.15
N ALA A 111 5.39 28.62 -31.15
CA ALA A 111 4.58 28.56 -32.36
C ALA A 111 4.19 29.92 -32.95
N GLY A 112 4.53 31.03 -32.27
CA GLY A 112 4.20 32.38 -32.72
C GLY A 112 2.71 32.74 -32.61
N VAL A 113 1.97 32.06 -31.74
CA VAL A 113 0.53 32.30 -31.48
C VAL A 113 0.31 32.69 -30.01
N GLY A 114 -0.80 33.36 -29.72
CA GLY A 114 -1.20 33.65 -28.34
C GLY A 114 -1.90 32.47 -27.68
N LEU A 115 -1.67 32.23 -26.39
CA LEU A 115 -2.48 31.28 -25.63
C LEU A 115 -3.88 31.86 -25.37
N GLY A 116 -4.89 31.08 -25.72
CA GLY A 116 -6.30 31.43 -25.58
C GLY A 116 -6.97 30.88 -24.32
N LYS A 117 -8.29 30.69 -24.35
CA LYS A 117 -9.06 30.23 -23.18
C LYS A 117 -8.89 28.72 -22.99
N LEU A 118 -8.95 28.26 -21.74
CA LEU A 118 -9.08 26.84 -21.44
C LEU A 118 -10.45 26.34 -21.95
N ILE A 119 -10.44 25.36 -22.85
CA ILE A 119 -11.63 24.76 -23.46
C ILE A 119 -12.00 23.46 -22.74
N TYR A 120 -10.99 22.68 -22.36
CA TYR A 120 -11.19 21.36 -21.77
C TYR A 120 -10.10 21.08 -20.75
N ILE A 121 -10.49 20.43 -19.66
CA ILE A 121 -9.55 19.86 -18.71
C ILE A 121 -10.08 18.53 -18.19
N SER A 122 -9.17 17.57 -18.06
CA SER A 122 -9.46 16.27 -17.48
C SER A 122 -8.28 15.77 -16.68
N GLU A 123 -8.57 15.14 -15.54
CA GLU A 123 -7.56 14.41 -14.78
C GLU A 123 -7.39 13.03 -15.41
N THR A 124 -6.17 12.70 -15.80
CA THR A 124 -5.83 11.43 -16.46
C THR A 124 -5.11 10.45 -15.54
N SER A 125 -4.73 10.89 -14.33
CA SER A 125 -4.20 10.01 -13.30
C SER A 125 -5.30 9.14 -12.70
N ASN A 126 -5.15 7.82 -12.81
CA ASN A 126 -5.82 6.86 -11.94
C ASN A 126 -4.86 6.54 -10.79
N TYR A 127 -5.28 6.77 -9.55
CA TYR A 127 -4.52 6.32 -8.39
C TYR A 127 -4.54 4.80 -8.33
N ILE A 128 -3.39 4.19 -8.55
CA ILE A 128 -3.12 2.81 -8.18
C ILE A 128 -2.00 2.91 -7.14
N PRO A 129 -2.24 2.53 -5.87
CA PRO A 129 -1.17 2.40 -4.89
C PRO A 129 -0.05 1.56 -5.53
N ARG A 130 1.09 2.17 -5.81
CA ARG A 130 2.25 1.43 -6.29
C ARG A 130 2.93 0.83 -5.06
N TRP A 131 2.91 -0.49 -4.98
CA TRP A 131 3.75 -1.22 -4.03
C TRP A 131 5.18 -1.16 -4.55
N ASP A 132 5.98 -0.27 -3.98
CA ASP A 132 7.43 -0.35 -4.15
C ASP A 132 7.94 -1.51 -3.30
N TYR A 133 8.17 -2.65 -3.95
CA TYR A 133 8.84 -3.77 -3.32
C TYR A 133 10.29 -3.38 -3.06
N ALA A 134 10.67 -3.33 -1.78
CA ALA A 134 12.08 -3.24 -1.43
C ALA A 134 12.83 -4.40 -2.09
N LYS A 135 14.00 -4.10 -2.69
CA LYS A 135 14.89 -5.13 -3.23
C LYS A 135 15.32 -6.03 -2.07
N ASP A 136 15.27 -7.34 -2.27
CA ASP A 136 15.59 -8.37 -1.28
C ASP A 136 16.79 -7.94 -0.41
N ALA A 137 16.51 -7.67 0.86
CA ALA A 137 17.55 -7.51 1.86
C ALA A 137 18.09 -8.92 2.14
N GLY A 138 19.34 -9.18 1.76
CA GLY A 138 20.01 -10.45 2.05
C GLY A 138 19.93 -10.82 3.53
N MET A 139 20.09 -12.11 3.84
CA MET A 139 19.95 -12.63 5.21
C MET A 139 20.86 -11.84 6.19
N ALA A 140 20.24 -11.18 7.16
CA ALA A 140 20.95 -10.45 8.20
C ALA A 140 21.77 -11.42 9.07
N SER A 141 23.03 -11.09 9.33
CA SER A 141 23.94 -11.91 10.15
C SER A 141 23.60 -11.90 11.65
N SER A 142 22.63 -11.09 12.07
CA SER A 142 22.15 -10.97 13.45
C SER A 142 20.68 -10.55 13.46
N VAL A 143 19.89 -11.13 14.37
CA VAL A 143 18.48 -10.77 14.57
C VAL A 143 18.44 -9.51 15.46
N PRO A 144 17.95 -8.37 14.96
CA PRO A 144 17.79 -7.18 15.79
C PRO A 144 16.73 -7.41 16.87
N GLU A 145 16.85 -6.73 18.01
CA GLU A 145 15.89 -6.84 19.13
C GLU A 145 14.49 -6.33 18.76
N VAL A 146 14.45 -5.34 17.86
CA VAL A 146 13.22 -4.81 17.24
C VAL A 146 13.40 -4.78 15.74
N THR A 147 12.40 -5.19 14.98
CA THR A 147 12.42 -5.11 13.52
C THR A 147 12.58 -3.66 13.05
N PRO A 148 13.68 -3.29 12.35
CA PRO A 148 13.89 -1.93 11.87
C PRO A 148 12.95 -1.63 10.70
N ILE A 149 12.17 -0.56 10.81
CA ILE A 149 11.19 -0.13 9.80
C ILE A 149 11.47 1.32 9.39
N SER A 150 11.64 1.55 8.09
CA SER A 150 11.84 2.88 7.50
C SER A 150 10.81 3.13 6.41
N SER A 151 10.06 4.23 6.51
CA SER A 151 8.94 4.53 5.60
C SER A 151 9.33 5.11 4.25
N GLY A 152 10.52 5.71 4.16
CA GLY A 152 10.89 6.56 3.02
C GLY A 152 9.90 7.71 2.82
N GLU A 153 9.82 8.19 1.59
CA GLU A 153 8.88 9.23 1.16
C GLU A 153 7.80 8.62 0.25
N THR A 154 6.55 9.08 0.40
CA THR A 154 5.44 8.71 -0.48
C THR A 154 5.02 9.92 -1.30
N THR A 155 5.14 9.83 -2.62
CA THR A 155 4.81 10.93 -3.54
C THR A 155 3.42 10.76 -4.13
N VAL A 156 2.62 11.84 -4.08
CA VAL A 156 1.33 11.93 -4.76
C VAL A 156 1.53 12.62 -6.11
N THR A 157 1.19 11.92 -7.20
CA THR A 157 1.31 12.44 -8.57
C THR A 157 -0.07 12.55 -9.20
N VAL A 158 -0.37 13.72 -9.76
CA VAL A 158 -1.59 14.00 -10.54
C VAL A 158 -1.20 14.39 -11.95
N SER A 159 -1.86 13.80 -12.94
CA SER A 159 -1.69 14.14 -14.35
C SER A 159 -2.97 14.75 -14.89
N VAL A 160 -2.85 15.85 -15.62
CA VAL A 160 -3.99 16.51 -16.27
C VAL A 160 -3.74 16.65 -17.77
N GLN A 161 -4.81 16.50 -18.54
CA GLN A 161 -4.87 16.91 -19.93
C GLN A 161 -5.66 18.21 -20.00
N ALA A 162 -5.06 19.26 -20.54
CA ALA A 162 -5.71 20.55 -20.76
C ALA A 162 -5.64 20.92 -22.24
N VAL A 163 -6.74 21.46 -22.79
CA VAL A 163 -6.82 21.98 -24.15
C VAL A 163 -7.15 23.46 -24.08
N TYR A 164 -6.32 24.28 -24.71
CA TYR A 164 -6.51 25.72 -24.82
C TYR A 164 -6.81 26.11 -26.27
N SER A 165 -7.59 27.16 -26.46
CA SER A 165 -7.69 27.82 -27.77
C SER A 165 -6.37 28.54 -28.09
N ILE A 166 -6.14 28.86 -29.36
CA ILE A 166 -5.07 29.79 -29.79
C ILE A 166 -5.68 31.16 -30.13
N LYS A 167 -4.84 32.20 -30.17
CA LYS A 167 -5.18 33.57 -30.57
C LYS A 167 -4.19 34.10 -31.59
#